data_AF-A0A351FDB2-F1
#
_entry.id   AF-A0A351FDB2-F1
#
_cell.length_a   1.000
_cell.length_b   1.000
_cell.length_c   1.000
_cell.angle_alpha   90.00
_cell.angle_beta   90.00
_cell.angle_gamma   90.00
#
_symmetry.space_group_name_H-M   'P 1'
#
loop_
_entity.id
_entity.type
_entity.pdbx_description
1 polymer ?
#
loop_
_entity_poly.entity_id
_entity_poly.type
_entity_poly.pdbx_seq_one_letter_code
_entity_poly.pdbx_strand_id
1 'polypeptide(L)' 'MLPILVFLSFTLSFARDGKPNVIFILADDLGYKELGCYGQTKIRTPHLDKLAEEGMRFTRNYSGNAVCAPSRCV' A
#
# COMPACT_ATOMS: atom_id res chain seq x y z
N MET A 1 -34.37 -17.19 -34.48
CA MET A 1 -33.74 -16.03 -35.13
C MET A 1 -33.89 -14.81 -34.23
N LEU A 2 -32.91 -14.54 -33.37
CA LEU A 2 -32.78 -13.27 -32.65
C LEU A 2 -31.27 -13.02 -32.47
N PRO A 3 -30.66 -11.97 -33.07
CA PRO A 3 -29.24 -11.74 -32.93
C PRO A 3 -28.95 -11.07 -31.59
N ILE A 4 -28.10 -11.70 -30.78
CA ILE A 4 -27.54 -11.14 -29.55
C ILE A 4 -26.58 -10.02 -29.95
N LEU A 5 -26.94 -8.78 -29.63
CA LEU A 5 -26.09 -7.61 -29.85
C LEU A 5 -25.06 -7.53 -28.71
N VAL A 6 -23.81 -7.93 -28.97
CA VAL A 6 -22.70 -7.76 -28.03
C VAL A 6 -22.15 -6.34 -28.15
N PHE A 7 -22.42 -5.49 -27.16
CA PHE A 7 -21.75 -4.19 -27.03
C PHE A 7 -20.35 -4.40 -26.46
N LEU A 8 -19.33 -4.44 -27.33
CA LEU A 8 -17.93 -4.40 -26.92
C LEU A 8 -17.56 -2.93 -26.64
N SER A 9 -17.68 -2.50 -25.39
CA SER A 9 -17.20 -1.18 -24.97
C SER A 9 -15.68 -1.22 -24.85
N PHE A 10 -14.98 -0.59 -25.81
CA PHE A 10 -13.53 -0.41 -25.75
C PHE A 10 -13.24 0.82 -24.89
N THR A 11 -12.83 0.62 -23.65
CA THR A 11 -12.36 1.71 -22.80
C THR A 11 -10.97 2.13 -23.29
N LEU A 12 -10.88 3.31 -23.91
CA LEU A 12 -9.60 3.95 -24.21
C LEU A 12 -8.93 4.32 -22.86
N SER A 13 -7.89 3.59 -22.48
CA SER A 13 -7.06 3.95 -21.34
C SER A 13 -6.08 5.03 -21.78
N PHE A 14 -6.30 6.26 -21.34
CA PHE A 14 -5.28 7.31 -21.47
C PHE A 14 -4.09 6.91 -20.60
N ALA A 15 -2.98 6.53 -21.24
CA ALA A 15 -1.71 6.39 -20.55
C ALA A 15 -1.37 7.76 -19.94
N ARG A 16 -1.28 7.82 -18.61
CA ARG A 16 -0.89 9.04 -17.90
C ARG A 16 0.58 9.31 -18.23
N ASP A 17 0.81 10.29 -19.10
CA ASP A 17 2.13 10.63 -19.68
C ASP A 17 3.07 11.35 -18.68
N GLY A 18 3.00 10.96 -17.41
CA GLY A 18 3.77 11.55 -16.33
C GLY A 18 4.24 10.46 -15.37
N LYS A 19 5.53 10.51 -15.02
CA LYS A 19 6.09 9.66 -13.97
C LYS A 19 5.28 9.87 -12.68
N PRO A 20 4.91 8.81 -11.94
CA PRO A 20 4.21 8.97 -10.68
C PRO A 20 5.12 9.71 -9.68
N ASN A 21 4.51 10.47 -8.78
CA ASN A 21 5.21 10.95 -7.60
C ASN A 21 5.39 9.76 -6.63
N VAL A 22 6.60 9.61 -6.10
CA VAL A 22 6.91 8.59 -5.09
C VAL A 22 7.10 9.28 -3.76
N ILE A 23 6.27 8.94 -2.78
CA ILE A 23 6.39 9.41 -1.40
C ILE A 23 6.83 8.22 -0.54
N PHE A 24 8.04 8.29 0.01
CA PHE A 24 8.55 7.28 0.94
C PHE A 24 8.42 7.76 2.37
N ILE A 25 7.56 7.09 3.15
CA ILE A 25 7.30 7.41 4.56
C ILE A 25 7.93 6.31 5.41
N LEU A 26 8.85 6.70 6.30
CA LEU A 26 9.52 5.80 7.24
C LEU A 26 9.28 6.31 8.67
N ALA A 27 8.66 5.48 9.50
CA ALA A 27 8.53 5.71 10.93
C ALA A 27 9.71 5.04 11.66
N ASP A 28 10.33 5.75 12.61
CA ASP A 28 11.40 5.19 13.44
C ASP A 28 10.80 4.37 14.58
N ASP A 29 11.43 3.24 14.89
CA ASP A 29 11.06 2.33 15.98
C ASP A 29 9.59 1.84 16.04
N LEU A 30 8.82 1.98 14.96
CA LEU A 30 7.44 1.48 14.89
C LEU A 30 7.39 -0.05 14.84
N GLY A 31 6.81 -0.65 15.87
CA GLY A 31 6.65 -2.10 15.99
C GLY A 31 5.62 -2.68 15.03
N TYR A 32 5.86 -3.91 14.56
CA TYR A 32 4.99 -4.61 13.59
C TYR A 32 3.51 -4.72 14.05
N LYS A 33 3.25 -4.88 15.35
CA LYS A 33 1.90 -5.03 15.90
C LYS A 33 1.33 -3.73 16.49
N GLU A 34 1.86 -2.57 16.12
CA GLU A 34 1.41 -1.30 16.71
C GLU A 34 0.33 -0.57 15.89
N LEU A 35 0.07 -0.99 14.66
CA LEU A 35 -1.00 -0.44 13.82
C LEU A 35 -2.27 -1.30 13.88
N GLY A 36 -3.44 -0.65 13.78
CA GLY A 36 -4.75 -1.30 13.75
C GLY A 36 -4.86 -2.36 12.64
N CYS A 37 -4.31 -2.08 11.45
CA CYS A 37 -4.27 -3.01 10.34
C CYS A 37 -3.39 -4.27 10.57
N TYR A 38 -2.62 -4.32 11.67
CA TYR A 38 -1.90 -5.51 12.15
C TYR A 38 -2.50 -6.13 13.42
N GLY A 39 -3.69 -5.68 13.84
CA GLY A 39 -4.56 -6.36 14.80
C GLY A 39 -4.52 -5.85 16.24
N GLN A 40 -3.79 -4.78 16.55
CA GLN A 40 -3.92 -4.14 17.87
C GLN A 40 -5.17 -3.25 17.95
N THR A 41 -5.64 -2.98 19.16
CA THR A 41 -6.93 -2.29 19.42
C THR A 41 -6.82 -1.08 20.34
N LYS A 42 -5.61 -0.73 20.82
CA LYS A 42 -5.39 0.33 21.81
C LYS A 42 -5.13 1.69 21.17
N ILE A 43 -4.31 1.72 20.14
CA ILE A 43 -3.87 2.93 19.43
C ILE A 43 -4.76 3.10 18.19
N ARG A 44 -5.27 4.31 17.95
CA ARG A 44 -6.10 4.58 16.77
C ARG A 44 -5.20 5.04 15.62
N THR A 45 -5.14 4.27 14.55
CA THR A 45 -4.31 4.56 13.36
C THR A 45 -5.12 4.66 12.06
N PRO A 46 -6.26 5.39 12.04
CA PRO A 46 -7.26 5.27 10.97
C PRO A 46 -6.73 5.63 9.57
N HIS A 47 -5.76 6.54 9.47
CA HIS A 47 -5.16 6.90 8.18
C HIS A 47 -4.24 5.82 7.62
N LEU A 48 -3.48 5.13 8.49
CA LEU A 48 -2.63 4.01 8.08
C LEU A 48 -3.45 2.75 7.82
N ASP A 49 -4.53 2.56 8.57
CA ASP A 49 -5.47 1.46 8.37
C ASP A 49 -6.16 1.60 7.00
N LYS A 50 -6.62 2.82 6.67
CA LYS A 50 -7.17 3.14 5.36
C LYS A 50 -6.15 2.96 4.22
N LEU A 51 -4.90 3.39 4.42
CA LEU A 51 -3.84 3.19 3.42
C LEU A 51 -3.58 1.70 3.14
N ALA A 52 -3.65 0.86 4.18
CA ALA A 52 -3.52 -0.58 4.03
C ALA A 52 -4.72 -1.24 3.33
N GLU A 53 -5.93 -0.70 3.50
CA GLU A 53 -7.17 -1.16 2.85
C GLU A 53 -7.22 -0.79 1.36
N GLU A 54 -6.83 0.45 1.01
CA GLU A 54 -6.83 0.96 -0.37
C GLU A 54 -5.62 0.47 -1.19
N GLY A 55 -4.65 -0.18 -0.53
CA GLY A 55 -3.38 -0.56 -1.13
C GLY A 55 -2.98 -2.00 -0.87
N MET A 56 -1.68 -2.21 -0.70
CA MET A 56 -1.09 -3.51 -0.39
C MET A 56 -0.46 -3.47 1.01
N ARG A 57 -0.71 -4.50 1.81
CA ARG A 57 -0.13 -4.66 3.15
C ARG A 57 0.76 -5.89 3.20
N PHE A 58 2.03 -5.70 3.53
CA PHE A 58 3.01 -6.78 3.68
C PHE A 58 3.00 -7.32 5.11
N THR A 59 2.78 -8.62 5.27
CA THR A 59 2.79 -9.28 6.60
C THR A 59 4.15 -9.90 6.96
N ARG A 60 5.13 -9.80 6.06
CA ARG A 60 6.49 -10.34 6.20
C ARG A 60 7.53 -9.37 5.60
N ASN A 61 7.56 -8.14 6.09
CA ASN A 61 8.57 -7.13 5.73
C ASN A 61 9.63 -7.05 6.82
N TYR A 62 10.87 -7.42 6.52
CA TYR A 62 11.98 -7.47 7.48
C TYR A 62 12.98 -6.34 7.21
N SER A 63 13.40 -5.64 8.27
CA SER A 63 14.50 -4.68 8.19
C SER A 63 15.82 -5.41 7.97
N GLY A 64 16.72 -4.82 7.18
CA GLY A 64 18.06 -5.39 6.93
C GLY A 64 18.99 -5.34 8.16
N ASN A 65 18.65 -4.54 9.17
CA ASN A 65 19.34 -4.51 10.46
C ASN A 65 18.38 -4.10 11.59
N ALA A 66 18.75 -4.40 12.84
CA ALA A 66 17.99 -4.06 14.04
C ALA A 66 18.32 -2.67 14.63
N VAL A 67 19.28 -1.92 14.06
CA VAL A 67 19.61 -0.55 14.52
C VAL A 67 19.51 0.48 13.38
N CYS A 68 19.21 1.73 13.75
CA CYS A 68 18.70 2.76 12.83
C CYS A 68 19.61 3.00 11.62
N ALA A 69 20.89 3.32 11.84
CA ALA A 69 21.83 3.66 10.78
C ALA A 69 22.03 2.53 9.76
N PRO A 70 22.43 1.31 10.13
CA PRO A 70 22.59 0.21 9.18
C PRO A 70 21.26 -0.22 8.55
N SER A 71 20.12 -0.09 9.23
CA SER A 71 18.81 -0.42 8.63
C SER A 71 18.46 0.51 7.45
N ARG A 72 18.99 1.73 7.43
CA ARG A 72 18.71 2.76 6.42
C ARG A 72 19.76 2.86 5.32
N CYS A 73 20.91 2.19 5.50
CA CYS A 73 22.06 2.25 4.59
C CYS A 73 22.27 0.96 3.78
N VAL A 74 21.46 -0.07 4.02
CA VAL A 74 21.52 -1.38 3.33
C VAL A 74 20.53 -1.48 2.19
#